data_AF-A0A950M2D3-F1
#
_entry.id   AF-A0A950M2D3-F1
#
_cell.length_a   1.000
_cell.length_b   1.000
_cell.length_c   1.000
_cell.angle_alpha   90.00
_cell.angle_beta   90.00
_cell.angle_gamma   90.00
#
_symmetry.space_group_name_H-M   'P 1'
#
loop_
_entity.id
_entity.type
_entity.pdbx_description
1 polymer ?
#
loop_
_entity_poly.entity_id
_entity_poly.type
_entity_poly.pdbx_seq_one_letter_code
_entity_poly.pdbx_strand_id
1 'polypeptide(L)'
;MTEPQDKVAGDLAATCQRTAEASQNAIAWFNDNTTRIPQEHASLLREFRKFGKAASKLTAAVDRPMCVGVFGPSQAGKSYLISALARRGTNPLIADFDGIPGGLDFVRQINPEGGAESTGLVTRFSMRHVATPAGFPVAVRLLSQADVVKILGNTYFSDCDLSEEDVPDAARIQAAAEEARRSAGSAPSPGLVEDDIWDIQEYFERQFKGEPIVRALANSGYWEYLAELAPRLPLAARGKLFGLLWGEIEQFTALYGRLTEALDSLGHANDAFCPIEALVARAGAGFERRGDSVIDVQTLKGLGKTSAGETLEVKGAGGRTAALGRAVLTGLIAELHVALRERPWDFFEHTDLLDFPGARSREHMPDIRNHLKKEAALESLFLRGKVAYLFERYNAEQELTSML
;
A
#
# COMPACT_ATOMS: atom_id res chain seq x y z
N MET A 1 -11.50 33.26 6.53
CA MET A 1 -11.80 33.08 7.97
C MET A 1 -11.25 31.72 8.45
N THR A 2 -10.02 31.38 8.05
CA THR A 2 -9.41 30.03 8.12
C THR A 2 -8.50 29.81 9.34
N GLU A 3 -8.10 30.88 10.04
CA GLU A 3 -7.18 30.81 11.19
C GLU A 3 -7.59 29.91 12.38
N PRO A 4 -8.88 29.65 12.69
CA PRO A 4 -9.22 28.78 13.83
C PRO A 4 -8.94 27.29 13.55
N GLN A 5 -9.12 26.83 12.32
CA GLN A 5 -9.01 25.41 11.97
C GLN A 5 -7.55 24.97 11.82
N ASP A 6 -6.72 25.79 11.18
CA ASP A 6 -5.29 25.50 10.99
C ASP A 6 -4.55 25.46 12.34
N LYS A 7 -4.95 26.32 13.29
CA LYS A 7 -4.40 26.30 14.65
C LYS A 7 -4.80 25.04 15.42
N VAL A 8 -6.06 24.63 15.34
CA VAL A 8 -6.54 23.40 16.01
C VAL A 8 -5.88 22.15 15.40
N ALA A 9 -5.71 22.11 14.07
CA ALA A 9 -4.97 21.05 13.40
C ALA A 9 -3.51 21.00 13.85
N GLY A 10 -2.82 22.15 13.89
CA GLY A 10 -1.45 22.25 14.39
C GLY A 10 -1.29 21.80 15.86
N ASP A 11 -2.22 22.22 16.73
CA ASP A 11 -2.21 21.83 18.15
C ASP A 11 -2.47 20.31 18.32
N LEU A 12 -3.33 19.72 17.48
CA LEU A 12 -3.60 18.29 17.47
C LEU A 12 -2.40 17.50 16.96
N ALA A 13 -1.80 17.88 15.82
CA ALA A 13 -0.59 17.26 15.29
C ALA A 13 0.55 17.29 16.31
N ALA A 14 0.78 18.44 16.96
CA ALA A 14 1.79 18.56 18.00
C ALA A 14 1.50 17.67 19.22
N THR A 15 0.22 17.47 19.57
CA THR A 15 -0.17 16.57 20.66
C THR A 15 0.06 15.10 20.30
N CYS A 16 -0.28 14.70 19.07
CA CYS A 16 0.01 13.37 18.56
C CYS A 16 1.52 13.10 18.51
N GLN A 17 2.31 14.05 18.01
CA GLN A 17 3.77 13.93 17.99
C GLN A 17 4.36 13.76 19.40
N ARG A 18 3.96 14.59 20.38
CA ARG A 18 4.40 14.45 21.78
C ARG A 18 4.01 13.09 22.37
N THR A 19 2.86 12.54 21.99
CA THR A 19 2.41 11.22 22.46
C THR A 19 3.27 10.10 21.86
N ALA A 20 3.64 10.22 20.58
CA ALA A 20 4.57 9.30 19.93
C ALA A 20 5.96 9.33 20.59
N GLU A 21 6.50 10.53 20.83
CA GLU A 21 7.78 10.74 21.52
C GLU A 21 7.76 10.21 22.95
N ALA A 22 6.69 10.47 23.71
CA ALA A 22 6.51 9.91 25.05
C ALA A 22 6.50 8.38 25.05
N SER A 23 5.88 7.79 24.02
CA SER A 23 5.84 6.33 23.87
C SER A 23 7.23 5.75 23.57
N GLN A 24 8.01 6.41 22.71
CA GLN A 24 9.40 6.03 22.43
C GLN A 24 10.29 6.16 23.66
N ASN A 25 10.14 7.24 24.43
CA ASN A 25 10.88 7.44 25.67
C ASN A 25 10.56 6.35 26.72
N ALA A 26 9.29 5.95 26.83
CA ALA A 26 8.88 4.85 27.71
C ALA A 26 9.50 3.51 27.26
N ILE A 27 9.46 3.20 25.96
CA ILE A 27 10.10 2.02 25.38
C ILE A 27 11.60 1.96 25.70
N ALA A 28 12.31 3.08 25.50
CA ALA A 28 13.73 3.17 25.84
C ALA A 28 13.97 2.89 27.33
N TRP A 29 13.17 3.51 28.21
CA TRP A 29 13.26 3.27 29.65
C TRP A 29 12.98 1.81 30.01
N PHE A 30 11.98 1.16 29.41
CA PHE A 30 11.68 -0.26 29.64
C PHE A 30 12.87 -1.15 29.28
N ASN A 31 13.53 -0.88 28.15
CA ASN A 31 14.73 -1.61 27.72
C ASN A 31 15.92 -1.41 28.66
N ASP A 32 16.10 -0.20 29.19
CA ASP A 32 17.15 0.10 30.17
C ASP A 32 16.87 -0.46 31.58
N ASN A 33 15.62 -0.84 31.87
CA ASN A 33 15.15 -1.24 33.19
C ASN A 33 14.48 -2.63 33.23
N THR A 34 14.87 -3.54 32.32
CA THR A 34 14.31 -4.90 32.20
C THR A 34 14.27 -5.66 33.53
N THR A 35 15.28 -5.49 34.40
CA THR A 35 15.36 -6.14 35.71
C THR A 35 14.36 -5.62 36.73
N ARG A 36 13.81 -4.41 36.54
CA ARG A 36 12.80 -3.81 37.42
C ARG A 36 11.37 -4.23 37.07
N ILE A 37 11.12 -4.53 35.80
CA ILE A 37 9.81 -4.91 35.26
C ILE A 37 9.85 -6.26 34.50
N PRO A 38 10.50 -7.32 35.03
CA PRO A 38 10.78 -8.51 34.23
C PRO A 38 9.50 -9.23 33.76
N GLN A 39 8.41 -9.16 34.53
CA GLN A 39 7.14 -9.80 34.20
C GLN A 39 6.32 -8.99 33.19
N GLU A 40 6.42 -7.66 33.22
CA GLU A 40 5.58 -6.74 32.44
C GLU A 40 6.30 -6.17 31.21
N HIS A 41 7.62 -6.35 31.11
CA HIS A 41 8.47 -5.74 30.07
C HIS A 41 7.93 -6.01 28.67
N ALA A 42 7.64 -7.27 28.34
CA ALA A 42 7.14 -7.64 27.02
C ALA A 42 5.75 -7.05 26.72
N SER A 43 4.83 -7.05 27.70
CA SER A 43 3.49 -6.47 27.52
C SER A 43 3.55 -4.95 27.37
N LEU A 44 4.36 -4.27 28.19
CA LEU A 44 4.52 -2.82 28.15
C LEU A 44 5.18 -2.36 26.84
N LEU A 45 6.21 -3.08 26.36
CA LEU A 45 6.80 -2.79 25.05
C LEU A 45 5.76 -2.87 23.94
N ARG A 46 4.95 -3.94 23.92
CA ARG A 46 3.92 -4.13 22.90
C ARG A 46 2.86 -3.02 22.94
N GLU A 47 2.40 -2.68 24.13
CA GLU A 47 1.36 -1.66 24.33
C GLU A 47 1.85 -0.26 23.94
N PHE A 48 3.04 0.14 24.38
CA PHE A 48 3.58 1.46 24.06
C PHE A 48 4.01 1.59 22.59
N ARG A 49 4.44 0.50 21.95
CA ARG A 49 4.65 0.48 20.48
C ARG A 49 3.34 0.75 19.74
N LYS A 50 2.24 0.13 20.18
CA LYS A 50 0.91 0.37 19.63
C LYS A 50 0.48 1.83 19.79
N PHE A 51 0.68 2.42 20.98
CA PHE A 51 0.36 3.83 21.22
C PHE A 51 1.21 4.77 20.37
N GLY A 52 2.52 4.56 20.32
CA GLY A 52 3.43 5.39 19.52
C GLY A 52 3.10 5.35 18.03
N LYS A 53 2.78 4.17 17.50
CA LYS A 53 2.33 4.01 16.12
C LYS A 53 0.99 4.69 15.87
N ALA A 54 0.00 4.48 16.73
CA ALA A 54 -1.31 5.10 16.57
C ALA A 54 -1.19 6.63 16.55
N ALA A 55 -0.37 7.19 17.44
CA ALA A 55 -0.08 8.62 17.48
C ALA A 55 0.66 9.11 16.22
N SER A 56 1.61 8.33 15.68
CA SER A 56 2.30 8.65 14.43
C SER A 56 1.35 8.65 13.22
N LYS A 57 0.45 7.66 13.14
CA LYS A 57 -0.61 7.58 12.11
C LYS A 57 -1.55 8.78 12.20
N LEU A 58 -1.98 9.16 13.41
CA LEU A 58 -2.82 10.35 13.62
C LEU A 58 -2.11 11.64 13.22
N THR A 59 -0.81 11.78 13.51
CA THR A 59 -0.02 12.94 13.09
C THR A 59 -0.04 13.07 11.57
N ALA A 60 0.22 11.97 10.84
CA ALA A 60 0.16 11.96 9.39
C ALA A 60 -1.26 12.26 8.85
N ALA A 61 -2.31 11.77 9.51
CA ALA A 61 -3.69 11.99 9.11
C ALA A 61 -4.13 13.46 9.25
N VAL A 62 -3.61 14.20 10.23
CA VAL A 62 -3.96 15.62 10.46
C VAL A 62 -3.56 16.52 9.30
N ASP A 63 -2.42 16.23 8.65
CA ASP A 63 -1.93 17.02 7.52
C ASP A 63 -2.65 16.69 6.20
N ARG A 64 -3.47 15.63 6.18
CA ARG A 64 -4.22 15.23 4.99
C ARG A 64 -5.63 15.81 4.98
N PRO A 65 -6.16 16.18 3.79
CA PRO A 65 -7.55 16.58 3.66
C PRO A 65 -8.48 15.48 4.16
N MET A 66 -9.58 15.88 4.79
CA MET A 66 -10.69 14.97 5.08
C MET A 66 -11.22 14.39 3.78
N CYS A 67 -11.70 13.15 3.81
CA CYS A 67 -12.10 12.46 2.58
C CYS A 67 -13.47 11.81 2.69
N VAL A 68 -14.23 11.91 1.60
CA VAL A 68 -15.40 11.06 1.37
C VAL A 68 -15.01 9.98 0.38
N GLY A 69 -15.12 8.71 0.78
CA GLY A 69 -14.91 7.58 -0.11
C GLY A 69 -16.21 7.06 -0.68
N VAL A 70 -16.24 6.73 -1.97
CA VAL A 70 -17.35 5.98 -2.56
C VAL A 70 -16.95 4.52 -2.67
N PHE A 71 -17.71 3.64 -2.02
CA PHE A 71 -17.43 2.21 -2.00
C PHE A 71 -18.72 1.40 -2.06
N GLY A 72 -18.78 0.44 -2.98
CA GLY A 72 -19.96 -0.40 -3.09
C GLY A 72 -19.84 -1.47 -4.18
N PRO A 73 -20.78 -2.44 -4.20
CA PRO A 73 -20.73 -3.59 -5.12
C PRO A 73 -21.06 -3.20 -6.57
N SER A 74 -21.84 -2.12 -6.78
CA SER A 74 -22.20 -1.65 -8.12
C SER A 74 -21.11 -0.72 -8.66
N GLN A 75 -20.26 -1.25 -9.53
CA GLN A 75 -19.20 -0.45 -10.15
C GLN A 75 -19.74 0.62 -11.11
N ALA A 76 -20.77 0.31 -11.89
CA ALA A 76 -21.41 1.29 -12.77
C ALA A 76 -22.03 2.44 -11.97
N GLY A 77 -22.68 2.13 -10.84
CA GLY A 77 -23.24 3.12 -9.92
C GLY A 77 -22.16 3.97 -9.26
N LYS A 78 -21.08 3.34 -8.76
CA LYS A 78 -19.90 4.03 -8.20
C LYS A 78 -19.29 5.00 -9.20
N SER A 79 -19.01 4.54 -10.41
CA SER A 79 -18.38 5.36 -11.46
C SER A 79 -19.28 6.55 -11.83
N TYR A 80 -20.60 6.32 -11.93
CA TYR A 80 -21.56 7.39 -12.16
C TYR A 80 -21.56 8.41 -11.02
N LEU A 81 -21.64 7.96 -9.76
CA LEU A 81 -21.65 8.83 -8.58
C LEU A 81 -20.36 9.64 -8.46
N ILE A 82 -19.19 9.01 -8.63
CA ILE A 82 -17.89 9.70 -8.66
C ILE A 82 -17.87 10.76 -9.75
N SER A 83 -18.31 10.42 -10.98
CA SER A 83 -18.33 11.39 -12.07
C SER A 83 -19.27 12.57 -11.80
N ALA A 84 -20.39 12.33 -11.14
CA ALA A 84 -21.36 13.36 -10.79
C ALA A 84 -20.87 14.26 -9.64
N LEU A 85 -20.17 13.70 -8.65
CA LEU A 85 -19.60 14.45 -7.55
C LEU A 85 -18.32 15.20 -7.95
N ALA A 86 -17.51 14.65 -8.85
CA ALA A 86 -16.24 15.25 -9.24
C ALA A 86 -16.37 16.31 -10.34
N ARG A 87 -17.54 16.50 -10.97
CA ARG A 87 -17.73 17.48 -12.05
C ARG A 87 -18.74 18.57 -11.70
N ARG A 88 -18.52 19.77 -12.25
CA ARG A 88 -19.46 20.88 -12.13
C ARG A 88 -20.61 20.73 -13.15
N GLY A 89 -21.80 20.34 -12.68
CA GLY A 89 -22.96 20.18 -13.55
C GLY A 89 -22.76 19.08 -14.61
N THR A 90 -22.78 19.45 -15.89
CA THR A 90 -22.55 18.54 -17.02
C THR A 90 -21.17 18.72 -17.68
N ASN A 91 -20.31 19.57 -17.11
CA ASN A 91 -18.96 19.79 -17.64
C ASN A 91 -18.12 18.51 -17.57
N PRO A 92 -17.17 18.31 -18.50
CA PRO A 92 -16.19 17.24 -18.39
C PRO A 92 -15.39 17.32 -17.08
N LEU A 93 -15.00 16.16 -16.54
CA LEU A 93 -14.11 16.06 -15.40
C LEU A 93 -12.67 16.30 -15.87
N ILE A 94 -12.16 17.52 -15.69
CA ILE A 94 -10.82 17.88 -16.16
C ILE A 94 -9.79 17.75 -15.02
N ALA A 95 -8.85 16.83 -15.22
CA ALA A 95 -7.65 16.64 -14.41
C ALA A 95 -6.55 17.59 -14.88
N ASP A 96 -6.00 18.37 -13.95
CA ASP A 96 -4.93 19.33 -14.20
C ASP A 96 -3.56 18.70 -13.92
N PHE A 97 -2.63 18.90 -14.84
CA PHE A 97 -1.27 18.34 -14.78
C PHE A 97 -0.27 19.41 -15.22
N ASP A 98 0.85 19.50 -14.51
CA ASP A 98 1.92 20.44 -14.84
C ASP A 98 2.43 20.20 -16.27
N GLY A 99 2.52 21.28 -17.05
CA GLY A 99 2.96 21.21 -18.45
C GLY A 99 1.92 20.71 -19.46
N ILE A 100 0.65 20.55 -19.06
CA ILE A 100 -0.44 20.14 -19.96
C ILE A 100 -1.53 21.22 -20.01
N PRO A 101 -1.45 22.17 -20.97
CA PRO A 101 -2.42 23.24 -21.09
C PRO A 101 -3.84 22.70 -21.31
N GLY A 102 -4.77 23.15 -20.48
CA GLY A 102 -6.18 22.75 -20.55
C GLY A 102 -6.54 21.46 -19.81
N GLY A 103 -5.55 20.73 -19.29
CA GLY A 103 -5.76 19.47 -18.58
C GLY A 103 -6.23 18.32 -19.47
N LEU A 104 -6.62 17.21 -18.85
CA LEU A 104 -7.12 16.00 -19.51
C LEU A 104 -8.51 15.63 -18.99
N ASP A 105 -9.41 15.20 -19.88
CA ASP A 105 -10.69 14.62 -19.49
C ASP A 105 -10.44 13.26 -18.84
N PHE A 106 -10.65 13.19 -17.52
CA PHE A 106 -10.40 11.98 -16.75
C PHE A 106 -11.25 10.81 -17.25
N VAL A 107 -12.53 11.03 -17.54
CA VAL A 107 -13.44 9.94 -17.93
C VAL A 107 -13.12 9.43 -19.33
N ARG A 108 -12.76 10.31 -20.26
CA ARG A 108 -12.50 9.94 -21.66
C ARG A 108 -11.06 9.49 -21.90
N GLN A 109 -10.08 10.18 -21.34
CA GLN A 109 -8.68 9.97 -21.68
C GLN A 109 -7.94 9.11 -20.65
N ILE A 110 -8.25 9.23 -19.36
CA ILE A 110 -7.48 8.58 -18.29
C ILE A 110 -8.13 7.26 -17.86
N ASN A 111 -9.37 7.32 -17.36
CA ASN A 111 -10.10 6.21 -16.80
C ASN A 111 -10.23 5.07 -17.84
N PRO A 112 -9.95 3.81 -17.48
CA PRO A 112 -9.92 2.73 -18.45
C PRO A 112 -11.31 2.39 -18.98
N GLU A 113 -11.33 1.68 -20.10
CA GLU A 113 -12.54 1.27 -20.79
C GLU A 113 -13.07 -0.05 -20.20
N GLY A 114 -14.25 -0.05 -19.58
CA GLY A 114 -14.85 -1.28 -19.07
C GLY A 114 -15.98 -1.06 -18.06
N GLY A 115 -17.08 -1.80 -18.21
CA GLY A 115 -18.16 -1.87 -17.22
C GLY A 115 -17.85 -2.74 -16.01
N ALA A 116 -16.68 -3.40 -15.98
CA ALA A 116 -16.16 -4.28 -14.93
C ALA A 116 -14.86 -3.72 -14.32
N GLU A 117 -14.39 -4.27 -13.18
CA GLU A 117 -13.44 -3.63 -12.24
C GLU A 117 -12.12 -3.25 -12.91
N SER A 118 -12.06 -2.02 -13.41
CA SER A 118 -11.01 -1.60 -14.34
C SER A 118 -9.84 -0.90 -13.64
N THR A 119 -10.03 -0.44 -12.40
CA THR A 119 -8.99 0.23 -11.62
C THR A 119 -8.49 -0.65 -10.46
N GLY A 120 -7.17 -0.67 -10.26
CA GLY A 120 -6.49 -1.46 -9.21
C GLY A 120 -5.85 -0.63 -8.10
N LEU A 121 -6.19 0.65 -8.00
CA LEU A 121 -5.66 1.64 -7.07
C LEU A 121 -6.78 2.61 -6.64
N VAL A 122 -6.53 3.39 -5.58
CA VAL A 122 -7.44 4.46 -5.14
C VAL A 122 -7.16 5.72 -5.96
N THR A 123 -8.20 6.36 -6.49
CA THR A 123 -8.05 7.68 -7.14
C THR A 123 -8.53 8.77 -6.19
N ARG A 124 -7.66 9.73 -5.87
CA ARG A 124 -7.97 10.90 -5.05
C ARG A 124 -8.22 12.10 -5.95
N PHE A 125 -9.44 12.63 -5.92
CA PHE A 125 -9.78 13.89 -6.56
C PHE A 125 -9.71 15.02 -5.53
N SER A 126 -8.90 16.04 -5.83
CA SER A 126 -8.64 17.15 -4.90
C SER A 126 -8.52 18.48 -5.64
N MET A 127 -8.84 19.58 -4.97
CA MET A 127 -8.48 20.94 -5.43
C MET A 127 -7.03 21.31 -5.08
N ARG A 128 -6.36 20.51 -4.24
CA ARG A 128 -4.96 20.77 -3.86
C ARG A 128 -4.03 20.25 -4.95
N HIS A 129 -3.17 21.13 -5.44
CA HIS A 129 -2.09 20.76 -6.35
C HIS A 129 -0.91 20.21 -5.55
N VAL A 130 -0.38 19.07 -5.99
CA VAL A 130 0.88 18.53 -5.48
C VAL A 130 2.00 19.09 -6.35
N ALA A 131 3.04 19.65 -5.73
CA ALA A 131 4.20 20.13 -6.47
C ALA A 131 4.90 18.94 -7.15
N THR A 132 5.03 18.99 -8.48
CA THR A 132 5.65 17.90 -9.24
C THR A 132 6.99 18.31 -9.85
N PRO A 133 7.97 17.38 -9.96
CA PRO A 133 9.19 17.63 -10.72
C PRO A 133 8.91 17.84 -12.20
N ALA A 134 9.67 18.73 -12.85
CA ALA A 134 9.58 18.95 -14.29
C ALA A 134 9.70 17.63 -15.08
N GLY A 135 8.74 17.37 -15.96
CA GLY A 135 8.65 16.14 -16.76
C GLY A 135 7.92 14.98 -16.09
N PHE A 136 7.55 15.08 -14.81
CA PHE A 136 6.90 14.03 -14.03
C PHE A 136 5.60 14.53 -13.38
N PRO A 137 4.57 14.93 -14.16
CA PRO A 137 3.39 15.61 -13.62
C PRO A 137 2.42 14.68 -12.88
N VAL A 138 2.60 13.36 -12.95
CA VAL A 138 1.68 12.40 -12.34
C VAL A 138 2.17 12.03 -10.95
N ALA A 139 1.50 12.50 -9.90
CA ALA A 139 1.82 12.18 -8.52
C ALA A 139 1.09 10.92 -8.03
N VAL A 140 1.84 9.97 -7.47
CA VAL A 140 1.32 8.71 -6.96
C VAL A 140 1.88 8.39 -5.58
N ARG A 141 1.05 7.76 -4.74
CA ARG A 141 1.49 7.15 -3.47
C ARG A 141 1.79 5.68 -3.70
N LEU A 142 2.94 5.21 -3.24
CA LEU A 142 3.38 3.83 -3.36
C LEU A 142 2.96 2.99 -2.13
N LEU A 143 2.90 1.68 -2.35
CA LEU A 143 2.84 0.67 -1.31
C LEU A 143 4.23 0.55 -0.66
N SER A 144 4.24 0.39 0.66
CA SER A 144 5.45 0.06 1.41
C SER A 144 5.81 -1.43 1.27
N GLN A 145 7.00 -1.83 1.71
CA GLN A 145 7.34 -3.25 1.79
C GLN A 145 6.39 -4.00 2.75
N ALA A 146 6.02 -3.37 3.87
CA ALA A 146 5.07 -3.94 4.82
C ALA A 146 3.68 -4.14 4.20
N ASP A 147 3.26 -3.23 3.32
CA ASP A 147 2.00 -3.36 2.58
C ASP A 147 2.03 -4.56 1.64
N VAL A 148 3.14 -4.78 0.92
CA VAL A 148 3.31 -5.94 0.03
C VAL A 148 3.21 -7.25 0.83
N VAL A 149 3.83 -7.32 2.02
CA VAL A 149 3.72 -8.50 2.90
C VAL A 149 2.26 -8.76 3.32
N LYS A 150 1.55 -7.70 3.73
CA LYS A 150 0.13 -7.82 4.13
C LYS A 150 -0.75 -8.22 2.96
N ILE A 151 -0.51 -7.70 1.75
CA ILE A 151 -1.25 -8.08 0.54
C ILE A 151 -1.07 -9.56 0.24
N LEU A 152 0.18 -10.06 0.21
CA LEU A 152 0.46 -11.46 -0.10
C LEU A 152 -0.11 -12.41 0.96
N GLY A 153 0.03 -12.06 2.24
CA GLY A 153 -0.60 -12.81 3.33
C GLY A 153 -2.12 -12.78 3.26
N ASN A 154 -2.72 -11.61 3.00
CA ASN A 154 -4.18 -11.49 2.84
C ASN A 154 -4.67 -12.40 1.72
N THR A 155 -4.00 -12.39 0.56
CA THR A 155 -4.29 -13.29 -0.56
C THR A 155 -4.19 -14.76 -0.14
N TYR A 156 -3.12 -15.16 0.54
CA TYR A 156 -2.95 -16.55 0.97
C TYR A 156 -4.07 -16.99 1.92
N PHE A 157 -4.32 -16.23 3.00
CA PHE A 157 -5.30 -16.60 4.02
C PHE A 157 -6.76 -16.42 3.61
N SER A 158 -7.06 -15.51 2.68
CA SER A 158 -8.45 -15.19 2.31
C SER A 158 -8.94 -15.91 1.07
N ASP A 159 -8.03 -16.41 0.23
CA ASP A 159 -8.39 -16.99 -1.07
C ASP A 159 -7.94 -18.46 -1.25
N CYS A 160 -7.06 -18.98 -0.39
CA CYS A 160 -6.61 -20.37 -0.42
C CYS A 160 -7.36 -21.23 0.60
N ASP A 161 -7.66 -22.47 0.24
CA ASP A 161 -8.03 -23.49 1.21
C ASP A 161 -6.78 -23.97 1.95
N LEU A 162 -6.76 -23.79 3.27
CA LEU A 162 -5.62 -24.11 4.11
C LEU A 162 -5.79 -25.42 4.87
N SER A 163 -6.88 -26.17 4.62
CA SER A 163 -7.19 -27.40 5.35
C SER A 163 -6.11 -28.49 5.19
N GLU A 164 -5.45 -28.53 4.03
CA GLU A 164 -4.39 -29.47 3.68
C GLU A 164 -2.98 -28.83 3.72
N GLU A 165 -2.87 -27.54 4.11
CA GLU A 165 -1.57 -26.88 4.22
C GLU A 165 -0.84 -27.30 5.50
N ASP A 166 0.46 -27.54 5.37
CA ASP A 166 1.31 -27.93 6.49
C ASP A 166 1.54 -26.76 7.44
N VAL A 167 1.17 -26.95 8.71
CA VAL A 167 1.36 -25.96 9.76
C VAL A 167 2.81 -26.04 10.24
N PRO A 168 3.62 -24.96 10.09
CA PRO A 168 5.03 -25.02 10.47
C PRO A 168 5.17 -25.25 11.97
N ASP A 169 5.92 -26.28 12.35
CA ASP A 169 6.24 -26.54 13.75
C ASP A 169 7.32 -25.59 14.29
N ALA A 170 7.51 -25.61 15.60
CA ALA A 170 8.49 -24.75 16.27
C ALA A 170 9.93 -24.99 15.78
N ALA A 171 10.27 -26.24 15.41
CA ALA A 171 11.61 -26.59 14.94
C ALA A 171 11.88 -25.99 13.55
N ARG A 172 10.92 -26.04 12.63
CA ARG A 172 10.99 -25.40 11.31
C ARG A 172 11.11 -23.88 11.43
N ILE A 173 10.32 -23.27 12.32
CA ILE A 173 10.35 -21.82 12.55
C ILE A 173 11.70 -21.40 13.12
N GLN A 174 12.21 -22.14 14.10
CA GLN A 174 13.54 -21.89 14.68
C GLN A 174 14.66 -22.06 13.65
N ALA A 175 14.62 -23.11 12.82
CA ALA A 175 15.62 -23.34 11.78
C ALA A 175 15.65 -22.20 10.74
N ALA A 176 14.47 -21.70 10.33
CA ALA A 176 14.37 -20.54 9.45
C ALA A 176 14.96 -19.28 10.10
N ALA A 177 14.70 -19.05 11.39
CA ALA A 177 15.29 -17.95 12.14
C ALA A 177 16.82 -18.07 12.28
N GLU A 178 17.36 -19.28 12.46
CA GLU A 178 18.80 -19.52 12.51
C GLU A 178 19.50 -19.32 11.15
N GLU A 179 18.87 -19.73 10.05
CA GLU A 179 19.35 -19.40 8.69
C GLU A 179 19.34 -17.88 8.45
N ALA A 180 18.26 -17.21 8.83
CA ALA A 180 18.15 -15.76 8.75
C ALA A 180 19.24 -15.08 9.60
N ARG A 181 19.46 -15.52 10.84
CA ARG A 181 20.49 -14.94 11.72
C ARG A 181 21.90 -15.06 11.15
N ARG A 182 22.22 -16.16 10.46
CA ARG A 182 23.50 -16.32 9.73
C ARG A 182 23.65 -15.36 8.54
N SER A 183 22.53 -14.93 7.96
CA SER A 183 22.49 -14.02 6.80
C SER A 183 22.34 -12.55 7.20
N ALA A 184 22.07 -12.26 8.47
CA ALA A 184 21.81 -10.91 8.95
C ALA A 184 23.08 -10.05 8.93
N GLY A 185 22.98 -8.87 8.33
CA GLY A 185 24.06 -7.90 8.28
C GLY A 185 24.25 -7.17 9.62
N SER A 186 25.44 -6.60 9.82
CA SER A 186 25.73 -5.77 11.00
C SER A 186 24.91 -4.46 10.98
N ALA A 187 24.63 -3.90 9.81
CA ALA A 187 23.86 -2.68 9.64
C ALA A 187 22.40 -2.96 9.24
N PRO A 188 21.45 -2.06 9.60
CA PRO A 188 20.10 -2.09 9.06
C PRO A 188 20.09 -1.97 7.53
N SER A 189 19.23 -2.75 6.91
CA SER A 189 18.93 -2.72 5.48
C SER A 189 17.72 -1.81 5.24
N PRO A 190 17.70 -0.97 4.19
CA PRO A 190 16.59 -0.05 3.93
C PRO A 190 15.22 -0.71 3.74
N GLY A 191 14.18 0.11 3.85
CA GLY A 191 12.81 -0.22 3.44
C GLY A 191 11.94 -0.92 4.47
N LEU A 192 12.53 -1.34 5.60
CA LEU A 192 11.79 -2.00 6.68
C LEU A 192 12.47 -1.76 8.02
N VAL A 193 11.69 -1.30 9.00
CA VAL A 193 12.13 -1.14 10.39
C VAL A 193 11.37 -2.09 11.30
N GLU A 194 11.83 -2.19 12.55
CA GLU A 194 11.21 -3.05 13.56
C GLU A 194 9.70 -2.74 13.74
N ASP A 195 9.33 -1.46 13.78
CA ASP A 195 7.93 -1.02 13.92
C ASP A 195 7.03 -1.49 12.77
N ASP A 196 7.57 -1.71 11.58
CA ASP A 196 6.82 -2.26 10.45
C ASP A 196 6.45 -3.73 10.71
N ILE A 197 7.34 -4.51 11.35
CA ILE A 197 7.06 -5.89 11.72
C ILE A 197 5.91 -5.97 12.70
N TRP A 198 5.87 -5.10 13.70
CA TRP A 198 4.76 -5.04 14.64
C TRP A 198 3.45 -4.60 13.96
N ASP A 199 3.50 -3.79 12.90
CA ASP A 199 2.31 -3.49 12.06
C ASP A 199 1.80 -4.73 11.33
N ILE A 200 2.75 -5.50 10.79
CA ILE A 200 2.45 -6.74 10.08
C ILE A 200 1.83 -7.71 11.09
N GLN A 201 2.43 -7.93 12.26
CA GLN A 201 1.84 -8.79 13.29
C GLN A 201 0.42 -8.37 13.65
N GLU A 202 0.19 -7.09 13.98
CA GLU A 202 -1.15 -6.60 14.35
C GLU A 202 -2.17 -6.85 13.23
N TYR A 203 -1.75 -6.68 11.97
CA TYR A 203 -2.59 -6.98 10.81
C TYR A 203 -3.00 -8.47 10.77
N PHE A 204 -2.03 -9.39 10.83
CA PHE A 204 -2.30 -10.82 10.76
C PHE A 204 -3.07 -11.34 11.99
N GLU A 205 -2.79 -10.84 13.19
CA GLU A 205 -3.53 -11.23 14.38
C GLU A 205 -4.97 -10.68 14.37
N ARG A 206 -5.18 -9.47 13.87
CA ARG A 206 -6.53 -8.90 13.77
C ARG A 206 -7.40 -9.70 12.79
N GLN A 207 -6.84 -10.09 11.65
CA GLN A 207 -7.60 -10.72 10.55
C GLN A 207 -7.63 -12.25 10.67
N PHE A 208 -6.51 -12.87 11.07
CA PHE A 208 -6.26 -14.30 10.86
C PHE A 208 -5.79 -15.03 12.14
N LYS A 209 -5.98 -14.47 13.34
CA LYS A 209 -5.67 -15.17 14.62
C LYS A 209 -6.31 -16.55 14.76
N GLY A 210 -7.41 -16.80 14.05
CA GLY A 210 -8.11 -18.08 14.04
C GLY A 210 -7.37 -19.15 13.22
N GLU A 211 -6.45 -18.77 12.34
CA GLU A 211 -5.79 -19.71 11.44
C GLU A 211 -4.70 -20.52 12.18
N PRO A 212 -4.63 -21.85 11.99
CA PRO A 212 -3.61 -22.69 12.64
C PRO A 212 -2.18 -22.23 12.38
N ILE A 213 -1.88 -21.80 11.16
CA ILE A 213 -0.55 -21.30 10.75
C ILE A 213 -0.19 -20.05 11.56
N VAL A 214 -1.08 -19.06 11.64
CA VAL A 214 -0.81 -17.81 12.38
C VAL A 214 -0.62 -18.07 13.87
N ARG A 215 -1.41 -19.00 14.44
CA ARG A 215 -1.26 -19.41 15.84
C ARG A 215 0.09 -20.11 16.09
N ALA A 216 0.50 -21.01 15.21
CA ALA A 216 1.78 -21.71 15.32
C ALA A 216 2.97 -20.74 15.24
N LEU A 217 2.93 -19.78 14.30
CA LEU A 217 3.93 -18.73 14.17
C LEU A 217 4.02 -17.87 15.43
N ALA A 218 2.89 -17.37 15.93
CA ALA A 218 2.84 -16.54 17.14
C ALA A 218 3.36 -17.30 18.38
N ASN A 219 2.96 -18.56 18.56
CA ASN A 219 3.37 -19.37 19.71
C ASN A 219 4.84 -19.78 19.68
N SER A 220 5.50 -19.69 18.52
CA SER A 220 6.90 -20.11 18.34
C SER A 220 7.88 -18.94 18.29
N GLY A 221 7.45 -17.72 18.64
CA GLY A 221 8.30 -16.53 18.66
C GLY A 221 8.63 -15.95 17.28
N TYR A 222 7.86 -16.30 16.24
CA TYR A 222 8.16 -15.88 14.87
C TYR A 222 8.17 -14.36 14.69
N TRP A 223 7.26 -13.65 15.35
CA TRP A 223 7.17 -12.19 15.24
C TRP A 223 8.38 -11.50 15.87
N GLU A 224 8.85 -12.01 17.01
CA GLU A 224 10.08 -11.56 17.66
C GLU A 224 11.30 -11.81 16.77
N TYR A 225 11.39 -12.99 16.12
CA TYR A 225 12.46 -13.25 15.16
C TYR A 225 12.40 -12.32 13.95
N LEU A 226 11.22 -12.04 13.39
CA LEU A 226 11.07 -11.07 12.31
C LEU A 226 11.50 -9.67 12.75
N ALA A 227 11.09 -9.23 13.94
CA ALA A 227 11.39 -7.90 14.47
C ALA A 227 12.89 -7.71 14.67
N GLU A 228 13.57 -8.73 15.19
CA GLU A 228 15.03 -8.75 15.37
C GLU A 228 15.77 -8.78 14.02
N LEU A 229 15.36 -9.66 13.11
CA LEU A 229 16.19 -10.05 11.97
C LEU A 229 15.82 -9.31 10.68
N ALA A 230 14.54 -9.21 10.33
CA ALA A 230 14.11 -8.72 9.02
C ALA A 230 14.67 -7.33 8.64
N PRO A 231 14.75 -6.34 9.56
CA PRO A 231 15.37 -5.04 9.27
C PRO A 231 16.85 -5.11 8.91
N ARG A 232 17.54 -6.23 9.14
CA ARG A 232 18.97 -6.42 8.89
C ARG A 232 19.26 -7.48 7.83
N LEU A 233 18.21 -8.12 7.30
CA LEU A 233 18.35 -9.15 6.27
C LEU A 233 18.49 -8.55 4.87
N PRO A 234 19.35 -9.15 4.02
CA PRO A 234 19.29 -8.92 2.58
C PRO A 234 17.95 -9.41 2.02
N LEU A 235 17.52 -8.84 0.90
CA LEU A 235 16.19 -9.07 0.33
C LEU A 235 15.84 -10.56 0.16
N ALA A 236 16.74 -11.36 -0.40
CA ALA A 236 16.48 -12.79 -0.62
C ALA A 236 16.22 -13.55 0.70
N ALA A 237 17.02 -13.29 1.74
CA ALA A 237 16.83 -13.91 3.05
C ALA A 237 15.57 -13.37 3.75
N ARG A 238 15.27 -12.08 3.58
CA ARG A 238 14.04 -11.45 4.08
C ARG A 238 12.80 -12.09 3.46
N GLY A 239 12.80 -12.32 2.14
CA GLY A 239 11.73 -12.99 1.42
C GLY A 239 11.52 -14.44 1.89
N LYS A 240 12.59 -15.20 2.12
CA LYS A 240 12.50 -16.54 2.71
C LYS A 240 11.85 -16.52 4.10
N LEU A 241 12.27 -15.62 4.97
CA LEU A 241 11.73 -15.54 6.34
C LEU A 241 10.25 -15.15 6.33
N PHE A 242 9.85 -14.18 5.50
CA PHE A 242 8.43 -13.86 5.28
C PHE A 242 7.65 -14.97 4.58
N GLY A 243 8.34 -15.88 3.88
CA GLY A 243 7.76 -17.04 3.20
C GLY A 243 6.83 -17.88 4.08
N LEU A 244 7.12 -17.95 5.38
CA LEU A 244 6.30 -18.65 6.36
C LEU A 244 4.88 -18.05 6.52
N LEU A 245 4.67 -16.77 6.17
CA LEU A 245 3.35 -16.13 6.18
C LEU A 245 2.45 -16.55 5.01
N TRP A 246 3.01 -17.22 4.00
CA TRP A 246 2.26 -17.60 2.79
C TRP A 246 2.61 -19.01 2.30
N GLY A 247 2.86 -19.93 3.22
CA GLY A 247 3.05 -21.36 2.92
C GLY A 247 4.30 -21.67 2.09
N GLU A 248 5.30 -20.78 2.12
CA GLU A 248 6.55 -20.85 1.35
C GLU A 248 6.33 -21.03 -0.16
N ILE A 249 5.23 -20.47 -0.67
CA ILE A 249 4.93 -20.45 -2.10
C ILE A 249 5.96 -19.59 -2.83
N GLU A 250 6.78 -20.23 -3.66
CA GLU A 250 7.91 -19.59 -4.37
C GLU A 250 7.47 -18.40 -5.22
N GLN A 251 6.31 -18.48 -5.89
CA GLN A 251 5.79 -17.40 -6.73
C GLN A 251 5.47 -16.14 -5.92
N PHE A 252 4.97 -16.30 -4.69
CA PHE A 252 4.69 -15.15 -3.80
C PHE A 252 5.99 -14.54 -3.27
N THR A 253 6.96 -15.37 -2.87
CA THR A 253 8.28 -14.91 -2.44
C THR A 253 9.02 -14.19 -3.58
N ALA A 254 8.94 -14.70 -4.81
CA ALA A 254 9.52 -14.05 -5.99
C ALA A 254 8.84 -12.72 -6.31
N LEU A 255 7.51 -12.64 -6.20
CA LEU A 255 6.76 -11.41 -6.40
C LEU A 255 7.12 -10.35 -5.33
N TYR A 256 7.21 -10.74 -4.07
CA TYR A 256 7.70 -9.89 -2.98
C TYR A 256 9.10 -9.31 -3.28
N GLY A 257 10.02 -10.16 -3.75
CA GLY A 257 11.36 -9.75 -4.16
C GLY A 257 11.31 -8.69 -5.26
N ARG A 258 10.61 -8.99 -6.36
CA ARG A 258 10.48 -8.09 -7.51
C ARG A 258 9.89 -6.72 -7.14
N LEU A 259 8.82 -6.69 -6.34
CA LEU A 259 8.18 -5.45 -5.90
C LEU A 259 9.11 -4.67 -4.96
N THR A 260 9.84 -5.35 -4.08
CA THR A 260 10.80 -4.69 -3.20
C THR A 260 11.98 -4.10 -3.96
N GLU A 261 12.54 -4.80 -4.95
CA GLU A 261 13.65 -4.29 -5.77
C GLU A 261 13.28 -2.97 -6.46
N ALA A 262 12.04 -2.88 -6.96
CA ALA A 262 11.52 -1.64 -7.52
C ALA A 262 11.41 -0.53 -6.47
N LEU A 263 10.95 -0.84 -5.24
CA LEU A 263 10.94 0.12 -4.14
C LEU A 263 12.35 0.57 -3.75
N ASP A 264 13.32 -0.34 -3.65
CA ASP A 264 14.72 -0.03 -3.32
C ASP A 264 15.37 0.88 -4.38
N SER A 265 15.07 0.65 -5.66
CA SER A 265 15.53 1.51 -6.76
C SER A 265 15.03 2.96 -6.64
N LEU A 266 13.87 3.17 -6.02
CA LEU A 266 13.32 4.48 -5.70
C LEU A 266 13.71 4.98 -4.30
N GLY A 267 14.53 4.22 -3.55
CA GLY A 267 14.95 4.55 -2.19
C GLY A 267 13.85 4.40 -1.15
N HIS A 268 12.88 3.51 -1.39
CA HIS A 268 11.71 3.26 -0.54
C HIS A 268 10.89 4.54 -0.27
N ALA A 269 10.78 5.41 -1.28
CA ALA A 269 9.94 6.60 -1.19
C ALA A 269 8.45 6.24 -1.06
N ASN A 270 7.73 6.92 -0.16
CA ASN A 270 6.27 6.76 -0.02
C ASN A 270 5.51 7.35 -1.21
N ASP A 271 6.06 8.40 -1.83
CA ASP A 271 5.48 9.09 -2.98
C ASP A 271 6.46 9.05 -4.15
N ALA A 272 5.90 9.00 -5.35
CA ALA A 272 6.65 9.04 -6.59
C ALA A 272 5.93 9.86 -7.66
N PHE A 273 6.70 10.24 -8.68
CA PHE A 273 6.26 11.06 -9.79
C PHE A 273 6.56 10.35 -11.10
N CYS A 274 5.57 10.31 -11.98
CA CYS A 274 5.62 9.61 -13.25
C CYS A 274 5.44 10.59 -14.42
N PRO A 275 5.98 10.28 -15.61
CA PRO A 275 5.65 10.98 -16.84
C PRO A 275 4.17 10.80 -17.15
N ILE A 276 3.59 11.72 -17.94
CA ILE A 276 2.17 11.66 -18.31
C ILE A 276 1.82 10.39 -19.10
N GLU A 277 2.82 9.82 -19.79
CA GLU A 277 2.74 8.56 -20.51
C GLU A 277 2.43 7.35 -19.59
N ALA A 278 2.50 7.51 -18.27
CA ALA A 278 1.98 6.54 -17.32
C ALA A 278 0.44 6.38 -17.44
N LEU A 279 -0.27 7.45 -17.78
CA LEU A 279 -1.74 7.49 -17.83
C LEU A 279 -2.31 7.43 -19.25
N VAL A 280 -1.66 8.08 -20.22
CA VAL A 280 -2.20 8.31 -21.58
C VAL A 280 -1.14 8.08 -22.66
N ALA A 281 -1.57 7.90 -23.90
CA ALA A 281 -0.68 7.87 -25.06
C ALA A 281 -0.68 9.22 -25.79
N ARG A 282 0.45 9.60 -26.39
CA ARG A 282 0.55 10.78 -27.26
C ARG A 282 -0.15 10.49 -28.59
N ALA A 283 -1.10 11.34 -28.97
CA ALA A 283 -1.83 11.25 -30.23
C ALA A 283 -1.80 12.61 -30.94
N GLY A 284 -0.86 12.76 -31.89
CA GLY A 284 -0.61 14.04 -32.55
C GLY A 284 -0.20 15.12 -31.54
N ALA A 285 -0.93 16.25 -31.52
CA ALA A 285 -0.73 17.34 -30.56
C ALA A 285 -1.42 17.10 -29.20
N GLY A 286 -2.21 16.04 -29.06
CA GLY A 286 -3.00 15.75 -27.87
C GLY A 286 -2.65 14.41 -27.22
N PHE A 287 -3.60 13.91 -26.45
CA PHE A 287 -3.48 12.66 -25.72
C PHE A 287 -4.73 11.81 -25.93
N GLU A 288 -4.52 10.50 -25.98
CA GLU A 288 -5.59 9.51 -26.03
C GLU A 288 -5.41 8.47 -24.93
N ARG A 289 -6.49 7.72 -24.68
CA ARG A 289 -6.48 6.62 -23.74
C ARG A 289 -5.52 5.54 -24.20
N ARG A 290 -4.77 4.96 -23.25
CA ARG A 290 -3.95 3.76 -23.48
C ARG A 290 -4.50 2.56 -22.72
N GLY A 291 -4.45 1.38 -23.34
CA GLY A 291 -4.93 0.12 -22.74
C GLY A 291 -3.98 -0.52 -21.72
N ASP A 292 -2.79 0.05 -21.57
CA ASP A 292 -1.80 -0.32 -20.57
C ASP A 292 -1.51 0.89 -19.67
N SER A 293 -2.55 1.60 -19.21
CA SER A 293 -2.37 2.70 -18.24
C SER A 293 -1.98 2.14 -16.87
N VAL A 294 -1.22 2.89 -16.07
CA VAL A 294 -0.85 2.43 -14.72
C VAL A 294 -2.05 2.29 -13.78
N ILE A 295 -3.21 2.86 -14.14
CA ILE A 295 -4.45 2.70 -13.38
C ILE A 295 -5.25 1.46 -13.80
N ASP A 296 -4.97 0.92 -14.99
CA ASP A 296 -5.71 -0.21 -15.57
C ASP A 296 -5.23 -1.54 -14.98
N VAL A 297 -6.16 -2.35 -14.48
CA VAL A 297 -5.88 -3.71 -13.99
C VAL A 297 -5.31 -4.64 -15.07
N GLN A 298 -5.60 -4.39 -16.36
CA GLN A 298 -5.02 -5.17 -17.45
C GLN A 298 -3.50 -5.06 -17.49
N THR A 299 -2.95 -3.91 -17.08
CA THR A 299 -1.51 -3.68 -16.98
C THR A 299 -0.84 -4.62 -15.97
N LEU A 300 -1.56 -5.07 -14.94
CA LEU A 300 -1.05 -6.06 -13.97
C LEU A 300 -0.81 -7.44 -14.58
N LYS A 301 -1.36 -7.77 -15.76
CA LYS A 301 -1.06 -9.04 -16.46
C LYS A 301 0.41 -9.21 -16.84
N GLY A 302 1.19 -8.12 -16.81
CA GLY A 302 2.64 -8.19 -16.97
C GLY A 302 3.40 -8.59 -15.69
N LEU A 303 2.74 -8.60 -14.52
CA LEU A 303 3.40 -8.74 -13.22
C LEU A 303 3.99 -10.14 -12.98
N GLY A 304 3.38 -11.19 -13.56
CA GLY A 304 3.91 -12.55 -13.55
C GLY A 304 5.00 -12.82 -14.60
N LYS A 305 5.28 -11.89 -15.51
CA LYS A 305 6.19 -12.10 -16.65
C LYS A 305 7.61 -11.63 -16.32
N THR A 306 8.61 -12.45 -16.64
CA THR A 306 10.04 -12.16 -16.40
C THR A 306 10.65 -11.16 -17.38
N SER A 307 10.06 -10.98 -18.58
CA SER A 307 10.52 -9.95 -19.51
C SER A 307 10.11 -8.56 -19.02
N ALA A 308 11.09 -7.64 -18.98
CA ALA A 308 10.80 -6.23 -18.82
C ALA A 308 10.04 -5.77 -20.08
N GLY A 309 8.73 -5.53 -19.94
CA GLY A 309 7.96 -4.82 -20.96
C GLY A 309 8.41 -3.37 -21.09
N GLU A 310 7.56 -2.50 -21.63
CA GLU A 310 7.81 -1.06 -21.63
C GLU A 310 8.07 -0.56 -20.19
N THR A 311 9.18 0.16 -20.01
CA THR A 311 9.56 0.77 -18.74
C THR A 311 9.21 2.25 -18.72
N LEU A 312 8.83 2.77 -17.56
CA LEU A 312 8.65 4.18 -17.30
C LEU A 312 9.78 4.68 -16.41
N GLU A 313 10.33 5.86 -16.72
CA GLU A 313 11.18 6.57 -15.78
C GLU A 313 10.31 7.10 -14.64
N VAL A 314 10.64 6.77 -13.40
CA VAL A 314 9.87 7.15 -12.20
C VAL A 314 10.81 7.82 -11.22
N LYS A 315 10.37 8.95 -10.66
CA LYS A 315 11.14 9.72 -9.68
C LYS A 315 10.50 9.62 -8.31
N GLY A 316 11.18 8.98 -7.35
CA GLY A 316 10.74 8.98 -5.96
C GLY A 316 10.86 10.37 -5.34
N ALA A 317 10.02 10.68 -4.36
CA ALA A 317 10.04 11.98 -3.66
C ALA A 317 11.38 12.27 -2.96
N GLY A 318 12.15 11.23 -2.60
CA GLY A 318 13.52 11.36 -2.11
C GLY A 318 14.56 11.74 -3.19
N GLY A 319 14.14 11.96 -4.43
CA GLY A 319 14.97 12.42 -5.55
C GLY A 319 15.64 11.32 -6.37
N ARG A 320 15.58 10.05 -5.95
CA ARG A 320 16.05 8.91 -6.75
C ARG A 320 15.15 8.68 -7.95
N THR A 321 15.75 8.31 -9.07
CA THR A 321 15.04 8.01 -10.32
C THR A 321 15.39 6.60 -10.77
N ALA A 322 14.40 5.83 -11.23
CA ALA A 322 14.59 4.48 -11.74
C ALA A 322 13.65 4.21 -12.93
N ALA A 323 14.09 3.34 -13.84
CA ALA A 323 13.25 2.82 -14.91
C ALA A 323 12.50 1.57 -14.42
N LEU A 324 11.18 1.66 -14.27
CA LEU A 324 10.35 0.58 -13.75
C LEU A 324 9.45 0.00 -14.84
N GLY A 325 9.35 -1.33 -14.90
CA GLY A 325 8.38 -2.00 -15.75
C GLY A 325 6.96 -1.61 -15.35
N ARG A 326 6.12 -1.27 -16.34
CA ARG A 326 4.80 -0.69 -16.07
C ARG A 326 3.91 -1.55 -15.15
N ALA A 327 3.91 -2.87 -15.34
CA ALA A 327 3.15 -3.78 -14.49
C ALA A 327 3.62 -3.78 -13.02
N VAL A 328 4.92 -3.66 -12.78
CA VAL A 328 5.51 -3.56 -11.44
C VAL A 328 5.08 -2.25 -10.79
N LEU A 329 5.17 -1.15 -11.53
CA LEU A 329 4.70 0.16 -11.07
C LEU A 329 3.19 0.15 -10.75
N THR A 330 2.36 -0.39 -11.64
CA THR A 330 0.92 -0.59 -11.37
C THR A 330 0.69 -1.44 -10.13
N GLY A 331 1.50 -2.47 -9.91
CA GLY A 331 1.47 -3.28 -8.69
C GLY A 331 1.71 -2.46 -7.43
N LEU A 332 2.70 -1.56 -7.48
CA LEU A 332 3.14 -0.73 -6.35
C LEU A 332 2.30 0.52 -6.08
N ILE A 333 1.57 1.08 -7.06
CA ILE A 333 0.80 2.30 -6.81
C ILE A 333 -0.41 2.00 -5.92
N ALA A 334 -0.50 2.64 -4.77
CA ALA A 334 -1.64 2.58 -3.87
C ALA A 334 -2.69 3.65 -4.20
N GLU A 335 -2.24 4.87 -4.51
CA GLU A 335 -3.08 6.05 -4.75
C GLU A 335 -2.59 6.83 -5.97
N LEU A 336 -3.50 7.30 -6.81
CA LEU A 336 -3.26 8.33 -7.83
C LEU A 336 -3.87 9.64 -7.34
N HIS A 337 -3.08 10.72 -7.30
CA HIS A 337 -3.58 12.06 -7.02
C HIS A 337 -4.01 12.76 -8.32
N VAL A 338 -5.26 13.23 -8.36
CA VAL A 338 -5.85 13.95 -9.48
C VAL A 338 -6.28 15.34 -9.02
N ALA A 339 -5.50 16.35 -9.39
CA ALA A 339 -5.88 17.74 -9.17
C ALA A 339 -7.02 18.14 -10.12
N LEU A 340 -8.11 18.66 -9.57
CA LEU A 340 -9.26 19.11 -10.34
C LEU A 340 -9.05 20.54 -10.83
N ARG A 341 -9.26 20.76 -12.14
CA ARG A 341 -9.10 22.09 -12.74
C ARG A 341 -10.20 23.07 -12.29
N GLU A 342 -11.42 22.58 -12.12
CA GLU A 342 -12.57 23.38 -11.69
C GLU A 342 -13.16 22.81 -10.42
N ARG A 343 -13.51 23.69 -9.48
CA ARG A 343 -14.20 23.28 -8.24
C ARG A 343 -15.63 22.82 -8.55
N PRO A 344 -15.98 21.54 -8.28
CA PRO A 344 -17.30 21.02 -8.59
C PRO A 344 -18.37 21.50 -7.59
N TRP A 345 -18.04 21.45 -6.29
CA TRP A 345 -18.91 21.78 -5.17
C TRP A 345 -18.11 22.49 -4.09
N ASP A 346 -18.77 23.26 -3.22
CA ASP A 346 -18.08 24.04 -2.17
C ASP A 346 -17.37 23.15 -1.13
N PHE A 347 -17.84 21.92 -0.90
CA PHE A 347 -17.18 21.02 0.06
C PHE A 347 -15.75 20.64 -0.35
N PHE A 348 -15.39 20.74 -1.63
CA PHE A 348 -14.03 20.52 -2.12
C PHE A 348 -13.02 21.58 -1.66
N GLU A 349 -13.46 22.64 -0.96
CA GLU A 349 -12.56 23.56 -0.24
C GLU A 349 -11.82 22.86 0.92
N HIS A 350 -12.44 21.85 1.53
CA HIS A 350 -11.93 21.22 2.75
C HIS A 350 -11.79 19.69 2.65
N THR A 351 -12.43 19.09 1.64
CA THR A 351 -12.63 17.65 1.57
C THR A 351 -12.29 17.12 0.18
N ASP A 352 -11.52 16.03 0.13
CA ASP A 352 -11.22 15.28 -1.09
C ASP A 352 -12.26 14.18 -1.33
N LEU A 353 -12.32 13.71 -2.57
CA LEU A 353 -13.14 12.57 -2.97
C LEU A 353 -12.24 11.38 -3.32
N LEU A 354 -12.49 10.22 -2.70
CA LEU A 354 -11.77 8.98 -2.98
C LEU A 354 -12.66 8.04 -3.79
N ASP A 355 -12.15 7.61 -4.94
CA ASP A 355 -12.70 6.49 -5.69
C ASP A 355 -11.89 5.22 -5.41
N PHE A 356 -12.49 4.29 -4.66
CA PHE A 356 -11.88 3.00 -4.37
C PHE A 356 -12.08 2.03 -5.52
N PRO A 357 -11.12 1.11 -5.78
CA PRO A 357 -11.33 0.04 -6.75
C PRO A 357 -12.54 -0.83 -6.35
N GLY A 358 -13.21 -1.42 -7.34
CA GLY A 358 -14.36 -2.29 -7.08
C GLY A 358 -13.98 -3.52 -6.26
N ALA A 359 -14.86 -3.95 -5.36
CA ALA A 359 -14.61 -5.06 -4.47
C ALA A 359 -14.77 -6.41 -5.18
N ARG A 360 -13.68 -7.17 -5.28
CA ARG A 360 -13.70 -8.49 -5.92
C ARG A 360 -14.15 -9.59 -4.94
N SER A 361 -15.11 -10.43 -5.35
CA SER A 361 -15.55 -11.59 -4.56
C SER A 361 -14.40 -12.57 -4.34
N ARG A 362 -14.12 -12.96 -3.10
CA ARG A 362 -13.08 -13.95 -2.76
C ARG A 362 -13.25 -15.23 -3.56
N GLU A 363 -12.12 -15.81 -3.96
CA GLU A 363 -12.10 -17.15 -4.54
C GLU A 363 -11.79 -18.18 -3.44
N HIS A 364 -12.23 -19.42 -3.64
CA HIS A 364 -11.82 -20.52 -2.79
C HIS A 364 -10.96 -21.45 -3.63
N MET A 365 -9.65 -21.47 -3.35
CA MET A 365 -8.67 -22.20 -4.14
C MET A 365 -8.17 -23.44 -3.37
N PRO A 366 -8.62 -24.64 -3.73
CA PRO A 366 -8.25 -25.87 -3.01
C PRO A 366 -6.75 -26.21 -3.11
N ASP A 367 -6.12 -25.87 -4.24
CA ASP A 367 -4.70 -26.13 -4.49
C ASP A 367 -4.07 -24.90 -5.15
N ILE A 368 -3.51 -24.04 -4.31
CA ILE A 368 -2.86 -22.81 -4.72
C ILE A 368 -1.63 -23.08 -5.59
N ARG A 369 -0.84 -24.12 -5.28
CA ARG A 369 0.39 -24.44 -6.02
C ARG A 369 0.08 -24.88 -7.45
N ASN A 370 -1.02 -25.59 -7.66
CA ASN A 370 -1.46 -25.97 -8.99
C ASN A 370 -2.22 -24.84 -9.70
N HIS A 371 -2.99 -24.02 -8.95
CA HIS A 371 -3.64 -22.82 -9.51
C HIS A 371 -2.63 -21.84 -10.10
N LEU A 372 -1.50 -21.60 -9.41
CA LEU A 372 -0.44 -20.69 -9.85
C LEU A 372 0.30 -21.13 -11.13
N LYS A 373 0.06 -22.34 -11.64
CA LYS A 373 0.57 -22.79 -12.95
C LYS A 373 -0.25 -22.24 -14.11
N LYS A 374 -1.47 -21.76 -13.86
CA LYS A 374 -2.33 -21.17 -14.89
C LYS A 374 -1.79 -19.82 -15.31
N GLU A 375 -1.99 -19.48 -16.58
CA GLU A 375 -1.70 -18.14 -17.07
C GLU A 375 -2.50 -17.11 -16.25
N ALA A 376 -1.82 -16.03 -15.89
CA ALA A 376 -2.36 -14.91 -15.16
C ALA A 376 -2.88 -15.13 -13.74
N ALA A 377 -2.64 -16.30 -13.14
CA ALA A 377 -3.10 -16.62 -11.80
C ALA A 377 -2.49 -15.71 -10.73
N LEU A 378 -1.17 -15.50 -10.79
CA LEU A 378 -0.42 -14.74 -9.79
C LEU A 378 -0.88 -13.28 -9.70
N GLU A 379 -1.01 -12.60 -10.83
CA GLU A 379 -1.47 -11.21 -10.85
C GLU A 379 -2.94 -11.06 -10.46
N SER A 380 -3.79 -12.03 -10.79
CA SER A 380 -5.20 -12.02 -10.38
C SER A 380 -5.32 -12.10 -8.85
N LEU A 381 -4.55 -13.00 -8.26
CA LEU A 381 -4.44 -13.20 -6.82
C LEU A 381 -3.86 -11.97 -6.10
N PHE A 382 -2.78 -11.41 -6.63
CA PHE A 382 -2.19 -10.19 -6.07
C PHE A 382 -3.15 -9.00 -6.15
N LEU A 383 -3.82 -8.81 -7.30
CA LEU A 383 -4.82 -7.76 -7.47
C LEU A 383 -5.95 -7.89 -6.45
N ARG A 384 -6.43 -9.11 -6.20
CA ARG A 384 -7.49 -9.38 -5.23
C ARG A 384 -7.08 -9.01 -3.80
N GLY A 385 -5.90 -9.43 -3.37
CA GLY A 385 -5.34 -9.04 -2.08
C GLY A 385 -5.08 -7.54 -1.98
N LYS A 386 -4.56 -6.93 -3.04
CA LYS A 386 -4.30 -5.48 -3.11
C LYS A 386 -5.58 -4.67 -2.92
N VAL A 387 -6.64 -4.98 -3.68
CA VAL A 387 -7.93 -4.29 -3.60
C VAL A 387 -8.53 -4.38 -2.19
N ALA A 388 -8.49 -5.57 -1.59
CA ALA A 388 -8.98 -5.75 -0.23
C ALA A 388 -8.15 -4.97 0.80
N TYR A 389 -6.82 -5.04 0.66
CA TYR A 389 -5.89 -4.36 1.56
C TYR A 389 -6.00 -2.83 1.48
N LEU A 390 -6.20 -2.25 0.29
CA LEU A 390 -6.30 -0.80 0.13
C LEU A 390 -7.41 -0.20 1.01
N PHE A 391 -8.58 -0.83 1.07
CA PHE A 391 -9.66 -0.36 1.95
C PHE A 391 -9.25 -0.43 3.43
N GLU A 392 -8.61 -1.52 3.85
CA GLU A 392 -8.13 -1.72 5.21
C GLU A 392 -7.03 -0.73 5.59
N ARG A 393 -6.14 -0.38 4.65
CA ARG A 393 -5.08 0.62 4.81
C ARG A 393 -5.67 1.99 5.12
N TYR A 394 -6.62 2.47 4.31
CA TYR A 394 -7.21 3.80 4.51
C TYR A 394 -8.00 3.91 5.82
N ASN A 395 -8.68 2.84 6.23
CA ASN A 395 -9.31 2.77 7.55
C ASN A 395 -8.29 2.81 8.68
N ALA A 396 -7.18 2.07 8.56
CA ALA A 396 -6.13 2.03 9.57
C ALA A 396 -5.34 3.35 9.66
N GLU A 397 -5.23 4.09 8.56
CA GLU A 397 -4.58 5.40 8.47
C GLU A 397 -5.52 6.57 8.82
N GLN A 398 -6.81 6.30 9.11
CA GLN A 398 -7.83 7.34 9.38
C GLN A 398 -8.02 8.33 8.21
N GLU A 399 -7.70 7.91 6.98
CA GLU A 399 -7.84 8.73 5.77
C GLU A 399 -9.23 8.61 5.12
N LEU A 400 -10.12 7.81 5.70
CA LEU A 400 -11.52 7.67 5.30
C LEU A 400 -12.43 8.26 6.38
N THR A 401 -12.86 9.51 6.21
CA THR A 401 -13.72 10.19 7.18
C THR A 401 -15.18 9.76 7.07
N SER A 402 -15.65 9.60 5.84
CA SER A 402 -17.03 9.25 5.55
C SER A 402 -17.11 8.37 4.30
N MET A 403 -18.19 7.59 4.21
CA MET A 403 -18.44 6.67 3.11
C MET A 403 -19.83 6.91 2.52
N LEU A 404 -19.93 6.84 1.19
CA LEU A 404 -21.17 6.86 0.42
C LEU A 404 -21.44 5.51 -0.26
#